data_AF-A0A0B7MKX6-F1
#
_entry.id   AF-A0A0B7MKX6-F1
#
_cell.length_a   1.000
_cell.length_b   1.000
_cell.length_c   1.000
_cell.angle_alpha   90.00
_cell.angle_beta   90.00
_cell.angle_gamma   90.00
#
_symmetry.space_group_name_H-M   'P 1'
#
loop_
_entity.id
_entity.type
_entity.pdbx_description
1 polymer ?
#
loop_
_entity_poly.entity_id
_entity_poly.type
_entity_poly.pdbx_seq_one_letter_code
_entity_poly.pdbx_strand_id
1 'polypeptide(L)'
;MVFTLEEAYSIPIFRFKCPICGKTTGLLPPFIGEKEQTAWEVQEEVMRKQTKGQSLTQVAGELTAAGGPYSEKSLWRWTTRWNRLLRDSGNIFWTQILRVLPTSNCQ
;
A
#
# COMPACT_ATOMS: atom_id res chain seq x y z
N MET A 1 -2.47 -16.46 1.45
CA MET A 1 -3.63 -15.79 0.83
C MET A 1 -3.33 -14.32 0.69
N VAL A 2 -3.81 -13.73 -0.39
CA VAL A 2 -3.71 -12.32 -0.72
C VAL A 2 -5.11 -11.80 -1.00
N PHE A 3 -5.48 -10.71 -0.37
CA PHE A 3 -6.81 -10.11 -0.43
C PHE A 3 -6.77 -8.86 -1.29
N THR A 4 -7.59 -8.87 -2.32
CA THR A 4 -7.88 -7.74 -3.21
C THR A 4 -9.25 -7.16 -2.85
N LEU A 5 -9.68 -6.13 -3.57
CA LEU A 5 -11.03 -5.58 -3.43
C LEU A 5 -12.09 -6.64 -3.81
N GLU A 6 -11.81 -7.45 -4.82
CA GLU A 6 -12.80 -8.37 -5.40
C GLU A 6 -12.61 -9.82 -4.93
N GLU A 7 -11.37 -10.29 -4.86
CA GLU A 7 -11.06 -11.71 -4.72
C GLU A 7 -9.94 -12.01 -3.69
N ALA A 8 -9.90 -13.27 -3.25
CA ALA A 8 -8.83 -13.80 -2.43
C ALA A 8 -7.99 -14.79 -3.25
N TYR A 9 -6.70 -14.49 -3.43
CA TYR A 9 -5.78 -15.33 -4.19
C TYR A 9 -4.87 -16.16 -3.28
N SER A 10 -4.64 -17.42 -3.65
CA SER A 10 -3.56 -18.23 -3.07
C SER A 10 -2.31 -18.07 -3.92
N ILE A 11 -1.44 -17.12 -3.56
CA ILE A 11 -0.19 -16.87 -4.27
C ILE A 11 0.96 -17.57 -3.54
N PRO A 12 1.70 -18.49 -4.18
CA PRO A 12 2.90 -19.08 -3.60
C PRO A 12 4.00 -18.03 -3.55
N ILE A 13 4.52 -17.77 -2.35
CA ILE A 13 5.66 -16.86 -2.13
C ILE A 13 6.90 -17.71 -1.89
N PHE A 14 7.81 -17.72 -2.85
CA PHE A 14 9.11 -18.36 -2.70
C PHE A 14 9.95 -17.58 -1.70
N ARG A 15 10.40 -18.27 -0.63
CA ARG A 15 11.21 -17.70 0.44
C ARG A 15 12.58 -18.36 0.46
N PHE A 16 13.60 -17.53 0.55
CA PHE A 16 15.00 -17.93 0.58
C PHE A 16 15.61 -17.47 1.89
N LYS A 17 16.23 -18.40 2.63
CA LYS A 17 16.98 -18.07 3.84
C LYS A 17 18.44 -17.83 3.45
N CYS A 18 18.96 -16.65 3.76
CA CYS A 18 20.37 -16.36 3.56
C CYS A 18 21.22 -17.26 4.49
N PRO A 19 22.17 -18.05 3.96
CA PRO A 19 22.99 -18.93 4.79
C PRO A 19 24.00 -18.17 5.66
N ILE A 20 24.35 -16.93 5.28
CA ILE A 20 25.36 -16.11 5.99
C ILE A 20 24.73 -15.36 7.17
N CYS A 21 23.65 -14.61 6.93
CA CYS A 21 23.04 -13.75 7.95
C CYS A 21 21.74 -14.32 8.56
N GLY A 22 21.27 -15.48 8.09
CA GLY A 22 20.07 -16.15 8.59
C GLY A 22 18.75 -15.47 8.24
N LYS A 23 18.77 -14.29 7.60
CA LYS A 23 17.56 -13.54 7.22
C LYS A 23 16.81 -14.26 6.09
N THR A 24 15.50 -14.30 6.20
CA THR A 24 14.62 -14.81 5.13
C THR A 24 14.18 -13.65 4.24
N THR A 25 14.46 -13.76 2.95
CA THR A 25 13.90 -12.89 1.91
C THR A 25 12.89 -13.68 1.08
N GLY A 26 12.01 -13.01 0.36
CA GLY A 26 11.10 -13.66 -0.58
C GLY A 26 10.81 -12.73 -1.74
N LEU A 27 10.56 -13.31 -2.92
CA LEU A 27 10.08 -12.54 -4.05
C LEU A 27 8.59 -12.29 -3.84
N LEU A 28 8.25 -11.08 -3.38
CA LEU A 28 6.88 -10.67 -3.17
C LEU A 28 6.30 -10.13 -4.49
N PRO A 29 5.02 -10.39 -4.78
CA PRO A 29 4.34 -9.69 -5.86
C PRO A 29 4.44 -8.18 -5.67
N PRO A 30 4.58 -7.40 -6.75
CA PRO A 30 4.82 -5.96 -6.70
C PRO A 30 3.57 -5.17 -6.34
N PHE A 31 2.56 -5.78 -5.72
CA PHE A 31 1.31 -5.14 -5.30
C PHE A 31 0.97 -5.45 -3.84
N ILE A 32 1.92 -6.00 -3.08
CA ILE A 32 1.75 -6.39 -1.68
C ILE A 32 2.98 -5.96 -0.88
N GLY A 33 2.75 -5.43 0.33
CA GLY A 33 3.82 -5.07 1.26
C GLY A 33 4.48 -6.28 1.92
N GLU A 34 5.67 -6.07 2.49
CA GLU A 34 6.33 -7.10 3.30
C GLU A 34 5.43 -7.52 4.48
N LYS A 35 5.22 -8.83 4.63
CA LYS A 35 4.38 -9.45 5.68
C LYS A 35 2.92 -9.01 5.64
N GLU A 36 2.45 -8.48 4.51
CA GLU A 36 1.04 -8.14 4.32
C GLU A 36 0.30 -9.23 3.57
N GLN A 37 -0.99 -9.34 3.87
CA GLN A 37 -1.92 -10.19 3.11
C GLN A 37 -2.90 -9.35 2.29
N THR A 38 -2.91 -8.03 2.47
CA THR A 38 -3.81 -7.12 1.76
C THR A 38 -3.02 -6.42 0.65
N ALA A 39 -3.55 -6.49 -0.57
CA ALA A 39 -2.97 -5.79 -1.72
C ALA A 39 -3.03 -4.27 -1.52
N TRP A 40 -2.13 -3.54 -2.18
CA TRP A 40 -2.06 -2.08 -2.06
C TRP A 40 -3.33 -1.38 -2.51
N GLU A 41 -4.02 -1.92 -3.51
CA GLU A 41 -5.31 -1.39 -3.98
C GLU A 41 -6.40 -1.30 -2.90
N VAL A 42 -6.48 -2.26 -1.97
CA VAL A 42 -7.43 -2.22 -0.85
C VAL A 42 -7.07 -1.06 0.08
N GLN A 43 -5.78 -0.86 0.31
CA GLN A 43 -5.29 0.26 1.14
C GLN A 43 -5.48 1.60 0.42
N GLU A 44 -5.32 1.62 -0.90
CA GLU A 44 -5.58 2.79 -1.72
C GLU A 44 -7.05 3.20 -1.66
N GLU A 45 -7.98 2.24 -1.72
CA GLU A 45 -9.42 2.53 -1.57
C GLU A 45 -9.74 3.16 -0.21
N VAL A 46 -9.10 2.66 0.86
CA VAL A 46 -9.20 3.26 2.20
C VAL A 46 -8.69 4.71 2.19
N MET A 47 -7.54 4.96 1.55
CA MET A 47 -6.98 6.30 1.41
C MET A 47 -7.91 7.23 0.61
N ARG A 48 -8.45 6.77 -0.53
CA ARG A 48 -9.37 7.52 -1.39
C ARG A 48 -10.63 7.93 -0.62
N LYS A 49 -11.22 7.01 0.15
CA LYS A 49 -12.38 7.29 1.00
C LYS A 49 -12.08 8.31 2.10
N GLN A 50 -10.90 8.21 2.74
CA GLN A 50 -10.41 9.20 3.70
C GLN A 50 -10.21 10.58 3.08
N THR A 51 -9.63 10.67 1.88
CA THR A 51 -9.44 11.95 1.17
C THR A 51 -10.78 12.59 0.77
N LYS A 52 -11.83 11.80 0.59
CA LYS A 52 -13.22 12.29 0.41
C LYS A 52 -13.89 12.74 1.72
N GLY A 53 -13.18 12.68 2.85
CA GLY A 53 -13.66 13.17 4.14
C GLY A 53 -14.36 12.12 5.02
N GLN A 54 -14.39 10.84 4.62
CA GLN A 54 -14.97 9.78 5.45
C GLN A 54 -14.08 9.47 6.66
N SER A 55 -14.72 9.22 7.82
CA SER A 55 -14.01 8.77 9.02
C SER A 55 -13.56 7.31 8.87
N LEU A 56 -12.49 6.91 9.54
CA LEU A 56 -12.01 5.52 9.48
C LEU A 56 -13.07 4.51 9.96
N THR A 57 -13.90 4.90 10.93
CA THR A 57 -15.02 4.08 11.41
C THR A 57 -16.06 3.86 10.31
N GLN A 58 -16.40 4.91 9.53
CA GLN A 58 -17.29 4.78 8.37
C GLN A 58 -16.68 3.87 7.30
N VAL A 59 -15.41 4.11 6.96
CA VAL A 59 -14.71 3.29 5.96
C VAL A 59 -14.65 1.82 6.38
N ALA A 60 -14.38 1.53 7.66
CA ALA A 60 -14.36 0.16 8.19
C ALA A 60 -15.72 -0.55 8.04
N GLY A 61 -16.83 0.18 8.19
CA GLY A 61 -18.18 -0.34 7.99
C GLY A 61 -18.58 -0.54 6.53
N GLU A 62 -18.02 0.25 5.61
CA GLU A 62 -18.37 0.24 4.19
C GLU A 62 -17.39 -0.53 3.30
N LEU A 63 -16.22 -0.90 3.80
CA LEU A 63 -15.17 -1.53 3.00
C LEU A 63 -15.55 -2.98 2.66
N THR A 64 -15.85 -3.22 1.39
CA THR A 64 -16.21 -4.54 0.85
C THR A 64 -15.02 -5.18 0.14
N ALA A 65 -13.99 -5.57 0.89
CA ALA A 65 -12.81 -6.26 0.34
C ALA A 65 -12.80 -7.75 0.73
N ALA A 66 -12.21 -8.59 -0.12
CA ALA A 66 -12.28 -10.06 0.01
C ALA A 66 -11.62 -10.63 1.28
N GLY A 67 -10.82 -9.83 2.00
CA GLY A 67 -10.23 -10.20 3.29
C GLY A 67 -11.13 -10.02 4.51
N GLY A 68 -12.40 -9.67 4.28
CA GLY A 68 -13.40 -9.48 5.32
C GLY A 68 -13.39 -8.07 5.92
N PRO A 69 -14.23 -7.82 6.94
CA PRO A 69 -14.32 -6.52 7.58
C PRO A 69 -13.00 -6.19 8.27
N TYR A 70 -12.43 -5.04 7.95
CA TYR A 70 -11.21 -4.55 8.57
C TYR A 70 -11.54 -3.65 9.75
N SER A 71 -10.86 -3.86 10.87
CA SER A 71 -10.99 -2.95 12.01
C SER A 71 -10.50 -1.54 11.67
N GLU A 72 -11.09 -0.53 12.31
CA GLU A 72 -10.63 0.86 12.23
C GLU A 72 -9.12 0.98 12.50
N LYS A 73 -8.61 0.19 13.46
CA LYS A 73 -7.18 0.14 13.81
C LYS A 73 -6.29 -0.32 12.65
N SER A 74 -6.77 -1.27 11.84
CA SER A 74 -6.05 -1.73 10.65
C SER A 74 -5.97 -0.60 9.62
N LEU A 75 -7.10 0.08 9.39
CA LEU A 75 -7.17 1.22 8.47
C LEU A 75 -6.25 2.35 8.93
N TRP A 76 -6.28 2.70 10.22
CA TRP A 76 -5.42 3.71 10.83
C TRP A 76 -3.92 3.41 10.62
N ARG A 77 -3.51 2.15 10.72
CA ARG A 77 -2.12 1.75 10.47
C ARG A 77 -1.72 1.99 9.02
N TRP A 78 -2.60 1.66 8.07
CA TRP A 78 -2.35 1.90 6.65
C TRP A 78 -2.26 3.38 6.35
N THR A 79 -3.24 4.18 6.80
CA THR A 79 -3.24 5.62 6.54
C THR A 79 -2.05 6.33 7.15
N THR A 80 -1.68 5.98 8.39
CA THR A 80 -0.49 6.51 9.06
C THR A 80 0.78 6.19 8.29
N ARG A 81 0.90 4.95 7.79
CA ARG A 81 2.06 4.55 6.98
C ARG A 81 2.13 5.34 5.68
N TRP A 82 1.02 5.44 4.93
CA TRP A 82 0.98 6.15 3.65
C TRP A 82 1.25 7.64 3.83
N ASN A 83 0.70 8.28 4.87
CA ASN A 83 0.99 9.67 5.19
C ASN A 83 2.47 9.89 5.54
N ARG A 84 3.09 8.95 6.28
CA ARG A 84 4.54 8.98 6.55
C ARG A 84 5.33 8.88 5.25
N LEU A 85 5.02 7.90 4.40
CA LEU A 85 5.69 7.72 3.12
C LEU A 85 5.55 8.96 2.24
N LEU A 86 4.35 9.55 2.15
CA LEU A 86 4.12 10.76 1.38
C LEU A 86 5.01 11.92 1.87
N ARG A 87 5.07 12.13 3.19
CA ARG A 87 5.92 13.17 3.80
C ARG A 87 7.40 12.93 3.51
N ASP A 88 7.86 11.70 3.67
CA ASP A 88 9.29 11.37 3.51
C ASP A 88 9.70 11.34 2.03
N SER A 89 8.77 11.01 1.12
CA SER A 89 9.03 10.88 -0.32
C SER A 89 8.83 12.18 -1.09
N GLY A 90 8.04 13.13 -0.57
CA GLY A 90 7.57 14.30 -1.32
C GLY A 90 8.69 15.06 -2.03
N ASN A 91 9.76 15.43 -1.32
CA ASN A 91 10.84 16.19 -1.95
C ASN A 91 11.64 15.40 -2.98
N ILE A 92 11.94 14.13 -2.72
CA ILE A 92 12.76 13.31 -3.62
C ILE A 92 11.96 12.92 -4.86
N PHE A 93 10.71 12.53 -4.67
CA PHE A 93 9.80 12.11 -5.74
C PHE A 93 9.51 13.26 -6.71
N TRP A 94 9.12 14.44 -6.20
CA TRP A 94 8.91 15.61 -7.05
C TRP A 94 10.18 16.03 -7.78
N THR A 95 11.34 15.97 -7.10
CA THR A 95 12.63 16.25 -7.75
C THR A 95 12.92 15.29 -8.89
N GLN A 96 12.59 14.01 -8.76
CA GLN A 96 12.77 13.03 -9.84
C GLN A 96 11.76 13.23 -10.99
N ILE A 97 10.48 13.49 -10.68
CA ILE A 97 9.47 13.76 -11.70
C ILE A 97 9.84 15.02 -12.50
N LEU A 98 10.18 16.11 -11.81
CA LEU A 98 10.54 17.38 -12.44
C LEU A 98 11.81 17.29 -13.30
N ARG A 99 12.67 16.30 -13.09
CA ARG A 99 13.84 16.02 -13.95
C ARG A 99 13.49 15.32 -15.26
N VAL A 100 12.40 14.56 -15.28
CA VAL A 100 11.97 13.77 -16.45
C VAL A 100 10.90 14.51 -17.25
N LEU A 101 10.11 15.37 -16.60
CA LEU A 101 9.20 16.26 -17.30
C LEU A 101 10.03 17.21 -18.16
N PRO A 102 9.79 17.28 -19.49
CA PRO A 102 10.44 18.30 -20.31
C PRO A 102 10.03 19.65 -19.72
N THR A 103 11.01 20.43 -19.28
CA THR A 103 10.77 21.83 -18.96
C THR A 103 10.24 22.46 -20.24
N SER A 104 8.93 22.64 -20.31
CA SER A 104 8.31 23.45 -21.33
C SER A 104 8.87 24.85 -21.15
N ASN A 105 9.92 25.18 -21.91
CA ASN A 105 10.31 26.54 -22.20
C ASN A 105 9.11 27.19 -22.89
N CYS A 106 8.22 27.78 -22.10
CA CYS A 106 7.34 28.84 -22.55
C CYS A 106 8.08 30.15 -22.27
N GLN A 107 8.67 30.68 -23.36
CA GLN A 107 9.21 32.03 -23.58
C GLN A 107 10.41 32.48 -22.73
#